data_AF-A0A968GD75-F1
#
_entry.id   AF-A0A968GD75-F1
#
_cell.length_a   1.000
_cell.length_b   1.000
_cell.length_c   1.000
_cell.angle_alpha   90.00
_cell.angle_beta   90.00
_cell.angle_gamma   90.00
#
_symmetry.space_group_name_H-M   'P 1'
#
loop_
_entity.id
_entity.type
_entity.pdbx_description
1 polymer ?
#
loop_
_entity_poly.entity_id
_entity_poly.type
_entity_poly.pdbx_seq_one_letter_code
_entity_poly.pdbx_strand_id
1 'polypeptide(L)'
;MKLFLLRAGEYMLKKGTKPFFEKSLRTNLKRSLKEYVHKITMLDGRIYVQHKEEFEAKVQSILEKTFGIADFHLAYTATLTMKDIQTAIQQLINHSELEEEVTFKVESKRANKSFPHTSYDLSALLGGWLLADHPKWRVDVHRPKVTIVVEIREQVYVYLIKNQERNGAGGLPVGSVGRGVLLLSGGIDSPVAGYLTCKRGLNLVAVHFHTPPYTGEESLEKVKALAQSLSGWNSGKIALYIINFTSIQLEVNKLSKGEFTTIVSRILMMQIASKIQEKEEAKALITGEALAQVASQTLESLQVTDALTPSLVIRPCIGMDKNEIIHFAQKIHTFETSIIPATDCCSLFAPKHPSTRPKEGEVRDLLAQCHVEHLINEAIESAQIIILSNTN
;
A
#
# COMPACT_ATOMS: atom_id res chain seq x y z
N MET A 1 -24.26 15.42 13.27
CA MET A 1 -23.02 14.70 13.67
C MET A 1 -22.12 14.54 12.45
N LYS A 2 -20.79 14.59 12.65
CA LYS A 2 -19.76 14.47 11.59
C LYS A 2 -19.15 13.06 11.55
N LEU A 3 -18.85 12.52 10.36
CA LEU A 3 -18.22 11.20 10.17
C LEU A 3 -17.54 11.08 8.80
N PHE A 4 -16.69 10.08 8.61
CA PHE A 4 -16.27 9.66 7.26
C PHE A 4 -17.18 8.56 6.72
N LEU A 5 -17.69 8.77 5.51
CA LEU A 5 -18.48 7.81 4.72
C LEU A 5 -17.59 7.22 3.63
N LEU A 6 -17.31 5.93 3.72
CA LEU A 6 -16.43 5.23 2.78
C LEU A 6 -17.27 4.31 1.88
N ARG A 7 -16.85 4.21 0.63
CA ARG A 7 -17.33 3.21 -0.33
C ARG A 7 -16.34 2.06 -0.43
N ALA A 8 -16.86 0.85 -0.30
CA ALA A 8 -16.10 -0.37 -0.52
C ALA A 8 -15.53 -0.44 -1.95
N GLY A 9 -14.32 -0.98 -2.07
CA GLY A 9 -13.57 -1.12 -3.31
C GLY A 9 -14.02 -2.28 -4.21
N GLU A 10 -13.11 -2.66 -5.11
CA GLU A 10 -13.34 -3.68 -6.15
C GLU A 10 -13.76 -5.06 -5.61
N TYR A 11 -13.48 -5.37 -4.33
CA TYR A 11 -13.85 -6.66 -3.75
C TYR A 11 -15.37 -6.90 -3.72
N MET A 12 -16.18 -5.83 -3.83
CA MET A 12 -17.64 -5.92 -3.92
C MET A 12 -18.12 -6.70 -5.15
N LEU A 13 -17.30 -6.81 -6.19
CA LEU A 13 -17.60 -7.57 -7.41
C LEU A 13 -17.39 -9.08 -7.24
N LYS A 14 -16.73 -9.53 -6.17
CA LYS A 14 -16.37 -10.94 -5.96
C LYS A 14 -17.54 -11.73 -5.37
N LYS A 15 -18.17 -12.59 -6.18
CA LYS A 15 -19.22 -13.51 -5.71
C LYS A 15 -18.60 -14.65 -4.89
N GLY A 16 -19.21 -15.03 -3.77
CA GLY A 16 -18.77 -16.13 -2.89
C GLY A 16 -17.73 -15.75 -1.83
N THR A 17 -16.69 -14.98 -2.18
CA THR A 17 -15.59 -14.65 -1.25
C THR A 17 -15.72 -13.28 -0.58
N LYS A 18 -16.74 -12.49 -0.91
CA LYS A 18 -16.98 -11.13 -0.37
C LYS A 18 -16.86 -11.03 1.17
N PRO A 19 -17.46 -11.94 1.97
CA PRO A 19 -17.37 -11.84 3.43
C PRO A 19 -15.93 -11.88 3.97
N PHE A 20 -15.02 -12.58 3.27
CA PHE A 20 -13.61 -12.65 3.64
C PHE A 20 -12.92 -11.30 3.49
N PHE A 21 -13.12 -10.64 2.33
CA PHE A 21 -12.58 -9.30 2.08
C PHE A 21 -13.14 -8.26 3.04
N GLU A 22 -14.45 -8.29 3.31
CA GLU A 22 -15.08 -7.40 4.29
C GLU A 22 -14.52 -7.59 5.70
N LYS A 23 -14.29 -8.84 6.11
CA LYS A 23 -13.67 -9.16 7.40
C LYS A 23 -12.25 -8.59 7.47
N SER A 24 -11.42 -8.77 6.45
CA SER A 24 -10.07 -8.21 6.41
C SER A 24 -10.08 -6.68 6.46
N LEU A 25 -10.94 -6.02 5.68
CA LEU A 25 -11.05 -4.56 5.72
C LEU A 25 -11.48 -4.06 7.10
N ARG A 26 -12.46 -4.73 7.71
CA ARG A 26 -12.91 -4.41 9.07
C ARG A 26 -11.78 -4.52 10.08
N THR A 27 -10.98 -5.57 10.00
CA THR A 27 -9.82 -5.78 10.88
C THR A 27 -8.77 -4.69 10.68
N ASN A 28 -8.46 -4.35 9.44
CA ASN A 28 -7.48 -3.30 9.11
C ASN A 28 -7.94 -1.94 9.64
N LEU A 29 -9.19 -1.54 9.37
CA LEU A 29 -9.77 -0.31 9.89
C LEU A 29 -9.79 -0.27 11.41
N LYS A 30 -10.25 -1.34 12.08
CA LYS A 30 -10.26 -1.42 13.54
C LYS A 30 -8.86 -1.31 14.15
N ARG A 31 -7.86 -1.90 13.51
CA ARG A 31 -6.46 -1.84 13.98
C ARG A 31 -5.89 -0.45 13.80
N SER A 32 -5.97 0.11 12.60
CA SER A 32 -5.32 1.38 12.26
C SER A 32 -6.04 2.60 12.85
N LEU A 33 -7.35 2.52 13.09
CA LEU A 33 -8.14 3.65 13.58
C LEU A 33 -8.46 3.57 15.09
N LYS A 34 -8.01 2.54 15.80
CA LYS A 34 -8.46 2.19 17.16
C LYS A 34 -8.51 3.38 18.13
N GLU A 35 -7.49 4.24 18.11
CA GLU A 35 -7.34 5.34 19.08
C GLU A 35 -8.05 6.63 18.64
N TYR A 36 -8.41 6.72 17.36
CA TYR A 36 -8.88 7.93 16.71
C TYR A 36 -10.40 7.95 16.47
N VAL A 37 -11.09 6.81 16.67
CA VAL A 37 -12.51 6.66 16.32
C VAL A 37 -13.37 6.17 17.46
N HIS A 38 -14.61 6.65 17.51
CA HIS A 38 -15.64 6.19 18.43
C HIS A 38 -16.30 4.90 17.94
N LYS A 39 -16.59 4.82 16.63
CA LYS A 39 -17.38 3.73 16.06
C LYS A 39 -17.11 3.53 14.58
N ILE A 40 -17.02 2.26 14.17
CA ILE A 40 -16.97 1.84 12.77
C ILE A 40 -18.18 0.94 12.49
N THR A 41 -19.06 1.37 11.59
CA THR A 41 -20.25 0.61 11.17
C THR A 41 -20.13 0.25 9.69
N MET A 42 -20.35 -1.01 9.31
CA MET A 42 -20.32 -1.43 7.91
C MET A 42 -21.69 -2.01 7.54
N LEU A 43 -22.30 -1.48 6.48
CA LEU A 43 -23.63 -1.85 5.98
C LEU A 43 -23.58 -1.89 4.46
N ASP A 44 -23.80 -3.06 3.86
CA ASP A 44 -23.98 -3.26 2.41
C ASP A 44 -23.03 -2.44 1.50
N GLY A 45 -21.72 -2.62 1.69
CA GLY A 45 -20.69 -1.93 0.88
C GLY A 45 -20.43 -0.47 1.26
N ARG A 46 -21.06 0.03 2.33
CA ARG A 46 -20.75 1.32 2.94
C ARG A 46 -20.16 1.16 4.33
N ILE A 47 -19.27 2.07 4.66
CA ILE A 47 -18.62 2.10 5.96
C ILE A 47 -18.73 3.50 6.53
N TYR A 48 -19.15 3.59 7.78
CA TYR A 48 -19.33 4.83 8.52
C TYR A 48 -18.31 4.83 9.66
N VAL A 49 -17.42 5.82 9.64
CA VAL A 49 -16.35 5.99 10.63
C VAL A 49 -16.64 7.26 11.41
N GLN A 50 -17.15 7.10 12.63
CA GLN A 50 -17.34 8.20 13.58
C GLN A 50 -16.00 8.43 14.30
N HIS A 51 -15.38 9.57 14.06
CA HIS A 51 -14.06 9.90 14.59
C HIS A 51 -14.13 10.97 15.68
N LYS A 52 -13.06 11.06 16.46
CA LYS A 52 -12.81 12.18 17.37
C LYS A 52 -12.38 13.40 16.54
N GLU A 53 -12.88 14.59 16.87
CA GLU A 53 -12.67 15.79 16.04
C GLU A 53 -11.19 16.18 15.93
N GLU A 54 -10.42 16.04 17.01
CA GLU A 54 -9.00 16.38 17.07
C GLU A 54 -8.10 15.47 16.21
N PHE A 55 -8.62 14.31 15.77
CA PHE A 55 -7.88 13.34 14.95
C PHE A 55 -8.36 13.26 13.50
N GLU A 56 -9.21 14.19 13.03
CA GLU A 56 -9.79 14.16 11.68
C GLU A 56 -8.73 14.00 10.58
N ALA A 57 -7.70 14.83 10.58
CA ALA A 57 -6.61 14.77 9.60
C ALA A 57 -5.82 13.44 9.65
N LYS A 58 -5.60 12.89 10.85
CA LYS A 58 -4.92 11.59 11.02
C LYS A 58 -5.79 10.45 10.49
N VAL A 59 -7.09 10.47 10.77
CA VAL A 59 -8.05 9.50 10.23
C VAL A 59 -8.07 9.56 8.71
N GLN A 60 -8.17 10.76 8.13
CA GLN A 60 -8.12 10.95 6.69
C GLN A 60 -6.84 10.34 6.08
N SER A 61 -5.66 10.66 6.61
CA SER A 61 -4.38 10.12 6.12
C SER A 61 -4.30 8.59 6.18
N ILE A 62 -4.90 7.98 7.22
CA ILE A 62 -4.99 6.51 7.34
C ILE A 62 -5.93 5.94 6.28
N LEU A 63 -7.08 6.57 6.03
CA LEU A 63 -8.04 6.13 5.02
C LEU A 63 -7.47 6.21 3.60
N GLU A 64 -6.69 7.26 3.29
CA GLU A 64 -5.97 7.42 2.00
C GLU A 64 -4.99 6.28 1.71
N LYS A 65 -4.46 5.64 2.76
CA LYS A 65 -3.51 4.53 2.66
C LYS A 65 -4.14 3.15 2.89
N THR A 66 -5.45 3.08 3.11
CA THR A 66 -6.14 1.82 3.40
C THR A 66 -6.71 1.19 2.14
N PHE A 67 -6.05 0.13 1.65
CA PHE A 67 -6.56 -0.65 0.52
C PHE A 67 -7.90 -1.33 0.82
N GLY A 68 -8.73 -1.46 -0.20
CA GLY A 68 -10.11 -1.90 -0.12
C GLY A 68 -11.14 -0.76 -0.07
N ILE A 69 -10.71 0.50 -0.05
CA ILE A 69 -11.59 1.68 -0.09
C ILE A 69 -11.55 2.29 -1.49
N ALA A 70 -12.69 2.37 -2.17
CA ALA A 70 -12.78 3.02 -3.49
C ALA A 70 -12.65 4.54 -3.37
N ASP A 71 -13.41 5.11 -2.45
CA ASP A 71 -13.39 6.52 -2.06
C ASP A 71 -13.97 6.67 -0.66
N PHE A 72 -13.78 7.85 -0.10
CA PHE A 72 -14.40 8.24 1.16
C PHE A 72 -14.63 9.75 1.17
N HIS A 73 -15.61 10.18 1.95
CA HIS A 73 -15.99 11.58 2.08
C HIS A 73 -16.26 11.91 3.54
N LEU A 74 -15.85 13.10 3.97
CA LEU A 74 -16.37 13.66 5.21
C LEU A 74 -17.85 14.01 5.00
N ALA A 75 -18.69 13.59 5.93
CA ALA A 75 -20.13 13.70 5.84
C ALA A 75 -20.74 14.26 7.12
N TYR A 76 -21.74 15.11 6.95
CA TYR A 76 -22.62 15.58 8.01
C TYR A 76 -23.92 14.79 7.97
N THR A 77 -24.43 14.45 9.15
CA THR A 77 -25.70 13.74 9.32
C THR A 77 -26.80 14.70 9.76
N ALA A 78 -27.99 14.50 9.21
CA ALA A 78 -29.19 15.27 9.52
C ALA A 78 -30.40 14.36 9.70
N THR A 79 -31.43 14.87 10.40
CA THR A 79 -32.73 14.19 10.46
C THR A 79 -33.47 14.35 9.13
N LEU A 80 -34.62 13.67 8.99
CA LEU A 80 -35.44 13.69 7.78
C LEU A 80 -36.29 14.97 7.67
N THR A 81 -35.69 16.15 7.86
CA THR A 81 -36.34 17.45 7.72
C THR A 81 -35.54 18.38 6.82
N MET A 82 -36.22 19.21 6.02
CA MET A 82 -35.53 20.15 5.11
C MET A 82 -34.59 21.09 5.85
N LYS A 83 -35.01 21.59 7.02
CA LYS A 83 -34.20 22.49 7.85
C LYS A 83 -32.90 21.84 8.29
N ASP A 84 -32.95 20.61 8.80
CA ASP A 84 -31.74 19.93 9.29
C ASP A 84 -30.81 19.56 8.13
N ILE A 85 -31.36 19.22 6.95
CA ILE A 85 -30.58 19.01 5.74
C ILE A 85 -29.84 20.29 5.34
N GLN A 86 -30.52 21.43 5.32
CA GLN A 86 -29.91 22.74 5.03
C GLN A 86 -28.79 23.07 6.02
N THR A 87 -29.02 22.85 7.33
CA THR A 87 -27.99 23.05 8.35
C THR A 87 -26.77 22.15 8.12
N ALA A 88 -26.96 20.86 7.79
CA ALA A 88 -25.85 19.96 7.48
C ALA A 88 -25.08 20.38 6.22
N ILE A 89 -25.76 20.91 5.19
CA ILE A 89 -25.12 21.46 4.00
C ILE A 89 -24.27 22.69 4.36
N GLN A 90 -24.80 23.63 5.14
CA GLN A 90 -24.03 24.81 5.59
C GLN A 90 -22.79 24.41 6.39
N GLN A 91 -22.93 23.46 7.32
CA GLN A 91 -21.79 22.93 8.08
C GLN A 91 -20.72 22.33 7.16
N LEU A 92 -21.13 21.55 6.16
CA LEU A 92 -20.23 20.97 5.17
C LEU A 92 -19.51 22.04 4.33
N ILE A 93 -20.23 23.06 3.85
CA ILE A 93 -19.66 24.15 3.05
C ILE A 93 -18.62 24.92 3.86
N ASN A 94 -18.96 25.31 5.09
CA ASN A 94 -18.05 26.04 5.98
C ASN A 94 -16.77 25.24 6.28
N HIS A 95 -16.87 23.91 6.33
CA HIS A 95 -15.73 23.03 6.56
C HIS A 95 -14.89 22.79 5.28
N SER A 96 -15.47 22.94 4.09
CA SER A 96 -14.84 22.52 2.82
C SER A 96 -13.91 23.56 2.18
N GLU A 97 -13.85 24.77 2.77
CA GLU A 97 -13.04 25.91 2.31
C GLU A 97 -13.17 26.14 0.79
N LEU A 98 -14.41 26.26 0.31
CA LEU A 98 -14.69 26.42 -1.11
C LEU A 98 -14.33 27.82 -1.61
N GLU A 99 -13.95 27.90 -2.89
CA GLU A 99 -13.72 29.18 -3.58
C GLU A 99 -14.98 30.07 -3.54
N GLU A 100 -14.77 31.40 -3.57
CA GLU A 100 -15.88 32.35 -3.63
C GLU A 100 -16.77 32.15 -4.87
N GLU A 101 -16.16 31.78 -6.00
CA GLU A 101 -16.84 31.48 -7.27
C GLU A 101 -16.68 30.00 -7.62
N VAL A 102 -17.75 29.22 -7.46
CA VAL A 102 -17.73 27.78 -7.75
C VAL A 102 -18.92 27.37 -8.62
N THR A 103 -18.67 26.44 -9.54
CA THR A 103 -19.75 25.72 -10.22
C THR A 103 -20.14 24.50 -9.41
N PHE A 104 -21.43 24.33 -9.14
CA PHE A 104 -21.91 23.25 -8.29
C PHE A 104 -23.12 22.51 -8.87
N LYS A 105 -23.36 21.33 -8.32
CA LYS A 105 -24.58 20.55 -8.51
C LYS A 105 -25.02 19.97 -7.17
N VAL A 106 -26.32 19.93 -6.91
CA VAL A 106 -26.89 19.10 -5.84
C VAL A 106 -27.34 17.77 -6.43
N GLU A 107 -26.96 16.66 -5.80
CA GLU A 107 -27.39 15.32 -6.20
C GLU A 107 -28.04 14.58 -5.03
N SER A 108 -29.35 14.38 -5.10
CA SER A 108 -30.08 13.65 -4.06
C SER A 108 -30.28 12.17 -4.40
N LYS A 109 -29.89 11.28 -3.49
CA LYS A 109 -30.10 9.82 -3.61
C LYS A 109 -31.04 9.32 -2.54
N ARG A 110 -32.12 8.65 -2.94
CA ARG A 110 -33.21 8.28 -2.03
C ARG A 110 -33.35 6.76 -1.95
N ALA A 111 -32.79 6.16 -0.89
CA ALA A 111 -33.04 4.76 -0.54
C ALA A 111 -34.38 4.65 0.20
N ASN A 112 -34.67 5.60 1.10
CA ASN A 112 -35.95 5.69 1.78
C ASN A 112 -37.00 6.39 0.90
N LYS A 113 -37.93 5.61 0.31
CA LYS A 113 -38.97 6.12 -0.60
C LYS A 113 -40.16 6.79 0.10
N SER A 114 -40.22 6.81 1.43
CA SER A 114 -41.30 7.50 2.17
C SER A 114 -41.05 9.00 2.35
N PHE A 115 -39.83 9.49 2.06
CA PHE A 115 -39.52 10.91 2.18
C PHE A 115 -40.36 11.76 1.19
N PRO A 116 -40.95 12.91 1.60
CA PRO A 116 -41.98 13.61 0.82
C PRO A 116 -41.55 14.09 -0.58
N HIS A 117 -40.27 14.43 -0.76
CA HIS A 117 -39.75 14.95 -2.02
C HIS A 117 -39.11 13.85 -2.87
N THR A 118 -39.27 13.95 -4.20
CA THR A 118 -38.48 13.14 -5.11
C THR A 118 -37.01 13.58 -5.08
N SER A 119 -36.11 12.73 -5.58
CA SER A 119 -34.68 13.10 -5.72
C SER A 119 -34.49 14.37 -6.54
N TYR A 120 -35.27 14.53 -7.61
CA TYR A 120 -35.19 15.70 -8.48
C TYR A 120 -35.67 16.96 -7.75
N ASP A 121 -36.86 16.90 -7.13
CA ASP A 121 -37.42 18.04 -6.40
C ASP A 121 -36.50 18.49 -5.27
N LEU A 122 -35.95 17.54 -4.51
CA LEU A 122 -35.03 17.84 -3.42
C LEU A 122 -33.76 18.53 -3.94
N SER A 123 -33.18 18.03 -5.04
CA SER A 123 -31.99 18.63 -5.65
C SER A 123 -32.27 20.05 -6.16
N ALA A 124 -33.43 20.27 -6.80
CA ALA A 124 -33.83 21.58 -7.30
C ALA A 124 -34.08 22.59 -6.17
N LEU A 125 -34.81 22.19 -5.13
CA LEU A 125 -35.11 23.03 -3.96
C LEU A 125 -33.83 23.45 -3.22
N LEU A 126 -32.94 22.50 -2.97
CA LEU A 126 -31.66 22.78 -2.31
C LEU A 126 -30.73 23.61 -3.20
N GLY A 127 -30.72 23.37 -4.51
CA GLY A 127 -29.96 24.19 -5.46
C GLY A 127 -30.43 25.65 -5.49
N GLY A 128 -31.74 25.87 -5.53
CA GLY A 128 -32.33 27.22 -5.47
C GLY A 128 -32.01 27.93 -4.15
N TRP A 129 -32.11 27.22 -3.02
CA TRP A 129 -31.73 27.75 -1.72
C TRP A 129 -30.23 28.12 -1.64
N LEU A 130 -29.33 27.27 -2.17
CA LEU A 130 -27.90 27.57 -2.22
C LEU A 130 -27.57 28.77 -3.12
N LEU A 131 -28.26 28.96 -4.24
CA LEU A 131 -28.07 30.14 -5.10
C LEU A 131 -28.49 31.44 -4.40
N ALA A 132 -29.50 31.38 -3.53
CA ALA A 132 -29.91 32.53 -2.74
C ALA A 132 -28.90 32.88 -1.64
N ASP A 133 -28.29 31.86 -1.01
CA ASP A 133 -27.30 32.03 0.07
C ASP A 133 -25.89 32.35 -0.46
N HIS A 134 -25.55 31.89 -1.67
CA HIS A 134 -24.25 32.08 -2.32
C HIS A 134 -24.39 32.72 -3.72
N PRO A 135 -24.55 34.06 -3.82
CA PRO A 135 -24.85 34.76 -5.08
C PRO A 135 -23.81 34.62 -6.20
N LYS A 136 -22.56 34.27 -5.84
CA LYS A 136 -21.44 34.08 -6.77
C LYS A 136 -21.36 32.65 -7.33
N TRP A 137 -22.14 31.72 -6.79
CA TRP A 137 -22.13 30.33 -7.23
C TRP A 137 -23.00 30.14 -8.47
N ARG A 138 -22.66 29.15 -9.30
CA ARG A 138 -23.40 28.83 -10.52
C ARG A 138 -23.70 27.35 -10.60
N VAL A 139 -24.89 26.99 -11.07
CA VAL A 139 -25.24 25.58 -11.28
C VAL A 139 -24.61 25.09 -12.58
N ASP A 140 -23.87 23.98 -12.52
CA ASP A 140 -23.43 23.21 -13.68
C ASP A 140 -23.75 21.73 -13.44
N VAL A 141 -24.74 21.20 -14.17
CA VAL A 141 -25.19 19.80 -14.00
C VAL A 141 -24.33 18.80 -14.76
N HIS A 142 -23.43 19.25 -15.64
CA HIS A 142 -22.61 18.42 -16.50
C HIS A 142 -21.17 18.31 -16.01
N ARG A 143 -20.56 19.44 -15.61
CA ARG A 143 -19.15 19.53 -15.18
C ARG A 143 -18.99 20.44 -13.95
N PRO A 144 -19.71 20.16 -12.84
CA PRO A 144 -19.54 20.95 -11.62
C PRO A 144 -18.11 20.79 -11.06
N LYS A 145 -17.53 21.88 -10.53
CA LYS A 145 -16.36 21.79 -9.66
C LYS A 145 -16.69 20.99 -8.39
N VAL A 146 -17.90 21.17 -7.88
CA VAL A 146 -18.38 20.61 -6.61
C VAL A 146 -19.73 19.94 -6.76
N THR A 147 -19.86 18.68 -6.33
CA THR A 147 -21.17 18.04 -6.17
C THR A 147 -21.50 17.87 -4.70
N ILE A 148 -22.58 18.50 -4.24
CA ILE A 148 -23.14 18.29 -2.90
C ILE A 148 -24.11 17.11 -3.00
N VAL A 149 -23.77 16.00 -2.36
CA VAL A 149 -24.59 14.79 -2.38
C VAL A 149 -25.43 14.73 -1.11
N VAL A 150 -26.73 14.53 -1.27
CA VAL A 150 -27.69 14.38 -0.17
C VAL A 150 -28.32 12.99 -0.25
N GLU A 151 -27.97 12.11 0.68
CA GLU A 151 -28.42 10.73 0.68
C GLU A 151 -29.44 10.47 1.78
N ILE A 152 -30.68 10.21 1.36
CA ILE A 152 -31.83 9.96 2.23
C ILE A 152 -31.98 8.45 2.48
N ARG A 153 -31.75 8.04 3.73
CA ARG A 153 -31.90 6.67 4.24
C ARG A 153 -32.77 6.70 5.52
N GLU A 154 -32.40 5.95 6.55
CA GLU A 154 -32.95 6.07 7.91
C GLU A 154 -32.62 7.44 8.53
N GLN A 155 -31.46 7.99 8.17
CA GLN A 155 -31.08 9.37 8.41
C GLN A 155 -30.48 9.95 7.12
N VAL A 156 -30.26 11.26 7.09
CA VAL A 156 -29.66 11.94 5.94
C VAL A 156 -28.16 12.02 6.10
N TYR A 157 -27.42 11.76 5.02
CA TYR A 157 -25.99 11.99 4.92
C TYR A 157 -25.73 13.03 3.83
N VAL A 158 -25.01 14.09 4.19
CA VAL A 158 -24.64 15.18 3.31
C VAL A 158 -23.13 15.20 3.20
N TYR A 159 -22.60 15.10 1.98
CA TYR A 159 -21.16 15.13 1.74
C TYR A 159 -20.84 15.75 0.39
N LEU A 160 -19.56 16.09 0.21
CA LEU A 160 -19.09 16.83 -0.96
C LEU A 160 -18.13 15.97 -1.80
N ILE A 161 -18.28 16.06 -3.11
CA ILE A 161 -17.34 15.48 -4.09
C ILE A 161 -16.74 16.64 -4.90
N LYS A 162 -15.42 16.83 -4.81
CA LYS A 162 -14.66 17.73 -5.70
C LYS A 162 -14.32 16.96 -6.99
N ASN A 163 -14.45 17.61 -8.14
CA ASN A 163 -14.29 16.96 -9.44
C ASN A 163 -12.91 16.25 -9.55
N GLN A 164 -12.90 15.01 -10.03
CA GLN A 164 -11.73 14.13 -10.22
C GLN A 164 -11.01 13.62 -8.95
N GLU A 165 -11.44 13.95 -7.74
CA GLU A 165 -10.85 13.38 -6.52
C GLU A 165 -11.35 11.95 -6.27
N ARG A 166 -10.46 10.97 -6.43
CA ARG A 166 -10.60 9.64 -5.81
C ARG A 166 -9.65 9.56 -4.64
N ASN A 167 -10.18 9.70 -3.43
CA ASN A 167 -9.36 9.78 -2.22
C ASN A 167 -9.05 8.40 -1.62
N GLY A 168 -9.69 7.33 -2.10
CA GLY A 168 -9.42 5.96 -1.63
C GLY A 168 -8.22 5.30 -2.31
N ALA A 169 -7.50 4.45 -1.57
CA ALA A 169 -6.36 3.68 -2.09
C ALA A 169 -6.74 2.65 -3.18
N GLY A 170 -8.03 2.29 -3.28
CA GLY A 170 -8.51 1.23 -4.15
C GLY A 170 -8.01 -0.16 -3.75
N GLY A 171 -7.89 -1.07 -4.72
CA GLY A 171 -7.31 -2.39 -4.49
C GLY A 171 -8.09 -3.28 -3.52
N LEU A 172 -7.40 -4.29 -2.96
CA LEU A 172 -7.95 -5.27 -2.05
C LEU A 172 -7.46 -5.03 -0.61
N PRO A 173 -8.29 -5.29 0.42
CA PRO A 173 -7.87 -5.23 1.81
C PRO A 173 -6.61 -6.06 2.07
N VAL A 174 -5.58 -5.48 2.66
CA VAL A 174 -4.34 -6.19 3.05
C VAL A 174 -4.67 -7.36 3.99
N GLY A 175 -3.99 -8.49 3.79
CA GLY A 175 -4.27 -9.75 4.48
C GLY A 175 -5.43 -10.56 3.88
N SER A 176 -6.12 -10.06 2.85
CA SER A 176 -7.21 -10.78 2.18
C SER A 176 -6.75 -11.76 1.09
N VAL A 177 -5.44 -11.90 0.86
CA VAL A 177 -4.89 -12.97 0.00
C VAL A 177 -3.70 -13.67 0.66
N GLY A 178 -3.57 -13.56 1.99
CA GLY A 178 -2.48 -14.15 2.76
C GLY A 178 -1.31 -13.21 3.01
N ARG A 179 -0.14 -13.80 3.27
CA ARG A 179 1.10 -13.11 3.60
C ARG A 179 2.19 -13.37 2.56
N GLY A 180 3.08 -12.42 2.37
CA GLY A 180 4.28 -12.55 1.54
C GLY A 180 5.54 -12.04 2.25
N VAL A 181 6.69 -12.49 1.78
CA VAL A 181 8.01 -12.03 2.26
C VAL A 181 8.62 -11.10 1.21
N LEU A 182 8.73 -9.82 1.53
CA LEU A 182 9.35 -8.81 0.68
C LEU A 182 10.87 -8.80 0.89
N LEU A 183 11.63 -9.07 -0.16
CA LEU A 183 13.07 -8.80 -0.17
C LEU A 183 13.28 -7.29 -0.35
N LEU A 184 13.47 -6.59 0.78
CA LEU A 184 13.59 -5.14 0.83
C LEU A 184 15.07 -4.74 0.78
N SER A 185 15.41 -3.97 -0.25
CA SER A 185 16.72 -3.36 -0.43
C SER A 185 16.64 -1.85 -0.21
N GLY A 186 17.80 -1.19 -0.13
CA GLY A 186 17.86 0.27 -0.11
C GLY A 186 17.55 0.93 -1.47
N GLY A 187 17.18 0.15 -2.49
CA GLY A 187 16.88 0.65 -3.84
C GLY A 187 15.49 1.26 -3.98
N ILE A 188 15.15 1.69 -5.20
CA ILE A 188 13.86 2.28 -5.55
C ILE A 188 12.78 1.20 -5.74
N ASP A 189 13.19 0.04 -6.25
CA ASP A 189 12.26 -0.89 -6.90
C ASP A 189 11.55 -1.83 -5.90
N SER A 190 12.25 -2.26 -4.84
CA SER A 190 11.69 -3.17 -3.84
C SER A 190 10.58 -2.53 -2.97
N PRO A 191 10.65 -1.24 -2.56
CA PRO A 191 9.51 -0.59 -1.93
C PRO A 191 8.27 -0.54 -2.83
N VAL A 192 8.45 -0.25 -4.12
CA VAL A 192 7.36 -0.22 -5.10
C VAL A 192 6.71 -1.59 -5.24
N ALA A 193 7.50 -2.67 -5.32
CA ALA A 193 6.98 -4.03 -5.32
C ALA A 193 6.16 -4.35 -4.05
N GLY A 194 6.63 -3.91 -2.88
CA GLY A 194 5.89 -4.02 -1.63
C GLY A 194 4.53 -3.31 -1.69
N TYR A 195 4.50 -2.06 -2.14
CA TYR A 195 3.26 -1.30 -2.31
C TYR A 195 2.28 -1.98 -3.28
N LEU A 196 2.75 -2.43 -4.45
CA LEU A 196 1.90 -3.04 -5.47
C LEU A 196 1.31 -4.38 -5.03
N THR A 197 2.05 -5.16 -4.25
CA THR A 197 1.54 -6.42 -3.67
C THR A 197 0.56 -6.18 -2.51
N CYS A 198 0.84 -5.21 -1.63
CA CYS A 198 -0.13 -4.74 -0.63
C CYS A 198 -1.46 -4.31 -1.28
N LYS A 199 -1.39 -3.60 -2.42
CA LYS A 199 -2.58 -3.19 -3.21
C LYS A 199 -3.42 -4.36 -3.66
N ARG A 200 -2.81 -5.54 -3.87
CA ARG A 200 -3.51 -6.79 -4.20
C ARG A 200 -3.91 -7.61 -2.97
N GLY A 201 -3.75 -7.06 -1.77
CA GLY A 201 -4.25 -7.62 -0.52
C GLY A 201 -3.27 -8.53 0.21
N LEU A 202 -2.00 -8.59 -0.21
CA LEU A 202 -0.97 -9.33 0.54
C LEU A 202 -0.55 -8.53 1.78
N ASN A 203 -0.46 -9.21 2.92
CA ASN A 203 0.23 -8.66 4.09
C ASN A 203 1.72 -9.01 4.00
N LEU A 204 2.61 -8.07 4.28
CA LEU A 204 4.04 -8.28 4.10
C LEU A 204 4.78 -8.39 5.44
N VAL A 205 5.78 -9.24 5.45
CA VAL A 205 7.00 -9.08 6.26
C VAL A 205 8.13 -8.72 5.32
N ALA A 206 9.12 -7.96 5.78
CA ALA A 206 10.28 -7.57 4.99
C ALA A 206 11.52 -8.32 5.48
N VAL A 207 12.41 -8.67 4.56
CA VAL A 207 13.73 -9.23 4.81
C VAL A 207 14.75 -8.34 4.13
N HIS A 208 15.74 -7.90 4.90
CA HIS A 208 16.87 -7.12 4.42
C HIS A 208 18.17 -7.84 4.74
N PHE A 209 19.07 -7.90 3.76
CA PHE A 209 20.40 -8.49 3.89
C PHE A 209 21.43 -7.37 3.97
N HIS A 210 22.30 -7.44 4.98
CA HIS A 210 23.41 -6.50 5.14
C HIS A 210 24.71 -7.28 5.44
N THR A 211 25.86 -6.65 5.23
CA THR A 211 27.17 -7.30 5.38
C THR A 211 28.11 -6.44 6.25
N PRO A 212 27.94 -6.38 7.58
CA PRO A 212 28.83 -5.63 8.46
C PRO A 212 30.22 -6.31 8.56
N PRO A 213 31.32 -5.56 8.74
CA PRO A 213 31.42 -4.09 8.81
C PRO A 213 31.46 -3.41 7.43
N TYR A 214 31.28 -4.16 6.34
CA TYR A 214 31.40 -3.64 4.97
C TYR A 214 30.24 -2.72 4.54
N THR A 215 29.04 -2.93 5.09
CA THR A 215 27.91 -2.01 4.98
C THR A 215 27.76 -1.20 6.28
N GLY A 216 27.69 0.13 6.16
CA GLY A 216 27.53 1.03 7.31
C GLY A 216 26.09 1.12 7.84
N GLU A 217 25.94 1.71 9.02
CA GLU A 217 24.64 1.91 9.69
C GLU A 217 23.66 2.75 8.85
N GLU A 218 24.15 3.71 8.08
CA GLU A 218 23.33 4.55 7.18
C GLU A 218 22.50 3.73 6.19
N SER A 219 23.07 2.62 5.69
CA SER A 219 22.37 1.71 4.77
C SER A 219 21.20 1.00 5.48
N LEU A 220 21.39 0.63 6.74
CA LEU A 220 20.35 0.00 7.54
C LEU A 220 19.25 1.00 7.93
N GLU A 221 19.62 2.23 8.33
CA GLU A 221 18.65 3.29 8.64
C GLU A 221 17.81 3.67 7.42
N LYS A 222 18.43 3.72 6.24
CA LYS A 222 17.73 3.91 4.96
C LYS A 222 16.66 2.85 4.75
N VAL A 223 16.97 1.57 4.98
CA VAL A 223 16.00 0.47 4.82
C VAL A 223 14.91 0.49 5.89
N LYS A 224 15.24 0.82 7.14
CA LYS A 224 14.24 1.03 8.20
C LYS A 224 13.27 2.14 7.81
N ALA A 225 13.74 3.26 7.27
CA ALA A 225 12.88 4.35 6.80
C ALA A 225 11.96 3.91 5.64
N LEU A 226 12.47 3.10 4.69
CA LEU A 226 11.64 2.54 3.61
C LEU A 226 10.57 1.57 4.13
N ALA A 227 10.93 0.66 5.04
CA ALA A 227 9.99 -0.25 5.69
C ALA A 227 8.93 0.52 6.51
N GLN A 228 9.36 1.56 7.22
CA GLN A 228 8.49 2.45 7.99
C GLN A 228 7.47 3.16 7.09
N SER A 229 7.88 3.69 5.95
CA SER A 229 6.97 4.27 4.94
C SER A 229 5.96 3.23 4.41
N LEU A 230 6.44 2.02 4.10
CA LEU A 230 5.58 0.91 3.65
C LEU A 230 4.59 0.43 4.71
N SER A 231 4.89 0.59 5.99
CA SER A 231 4.04 0.12 7.08
C SER A 231 2.62 0.70 7.02
N GLY A 232 2.47 1.94 6.53
CA GLY A 232 1.17 2.59 6.30
C GLY A 232 0.32 1.85 5.26
N TRP A 233 0.96 1.35 4.20
CA TRP A 233 0.31 0.56 3.14
C TRP A 233 0.10 -0.90 3.53
N ASN A 234 0.85 -1.41 4.51
CA ASN A 234 0.74 -2.77 5.05
C ASN A 234 -0.22 -2.85 6.25
N SER A 235 -1.26 -2.01 6.26
CA SER A 235 -2.25 -1.92 7.34
C SER A 235 -1.66 -1.58 8.72
N GLY A 236 -0.72 -0.65 8.74
CA GLY A 236 -0.24 0.06 9.93
C GLY A 236 1.04 -0.47 10.56
N LYS A 237 1.55 -1.63 10.12
CA LYS A 237 2.84 -2.16 10.62
C LYS A 237 3.54 -3.08 9.60
N ILE A 238 4.84 -3.22 9.70
CA ILE A 238 5.63 -4.23 8.99
C ILE A 238 6.73 -4.78 9.91
N ALA A 239 6.94 -6.09 9.90
CA ALA A 239 8.10 -6.69 10.54
C ALA A 239 9.27 -6.69 9.55
N LEU A 240 10.43 -6.22 9.98
CA LEU A 240 11.67 -6.19 9.22
C LEU A 240 12.67 -7.16 9.85
N TYR A 241 12.99 -8.23 9.14
CA TYR A 241 14.07 -9.15 9.42
C TYR A 241 15.37 -8.58 8.86
N ILE A 242 16.37 -8.43 9.72
CA ILE A 242 17.71 -7.97 9.36
C ILE A 242 18.63 -9.18 9.44
N ILE A 243 19.11 -9.62 8.28
CA ILE A 243 19.94 -10.81 8.12
C ILE A 243 21.39 -10.40 7.88
N ASN A 244 22.27 -10.81 8.79
CA ASN A 244 23.70 -10.68 8.59
C ASN A 244 24.17 -11.70 7.55
N PHE A 245 24.57 -11.19 6.39
CA PHE A 245 24.98 -11.99 5.24
C PHE A 245 26.51 -12.05 5.06
N THR A 246 27.30 -11.47 5.97
CA THR A 246 28.76 -11.32 5.81
C THR A 246 29.47 -12.66 5.63
N SER A 247 29.31 -13.59 6.58
CA SER A 247 30.02 -14.87 6.53
C SER A 247 29.68 -15.66 5.28
N ILE A 248 28.40 -15.65 4.89
CA ILE A 248 27.91 -16.31 3.67
C ILE A 248 28.54 -15.66 2.43
N GLN A 249 28.53 -14.32 2.35
CA GLN A 249 29.11 -13.59 1.23
C GLN A 249 30.62 -13.83 1.09
N LEU A 250 31.36 -13.92 2.21
CA LEU A 250 32.78 -14.22 2.19
C LEU A 250 33.06 -15.63 1.65
N GLU A 251 32.25 -16.63 2.00
CA GLU A 251 32.36 -17.97 1.42
C GLU A 251 32.04 -17.99 -0.08
N VAL A 252 30.99 -17.28 -0.50
CA VAL A 252 30.66 -17.13 -1.94
C VAL A 252 31.83 -16.53 -2.72
N ASN A 253 32.48 -15.50 -2.17
CA ASN A 253 33.61 -14.82 -2.81
C ASN A 253 34.85 -15.71 -2.96
N LYS A 254 35.03 -16.70 -2.07
CA LYS A 254 36.15 -17.66 -2.17
C LYS A 254 35.95 -18.70 -3.27
N LEU A 255 34.69 -19.06 -3.54
CA LEU A 255 34.32 -20.21 -4.38
C LEU A 255 33.95 -19.82 -5.81
N SER A 256 33.25 -18.70 -5.98
CA SER A 256 32.74 -18.30 -7.29
C SER A 256 33.88 -17.84 -8.19
N LYS A 257 33.92 -18.34 -9.44
CA LYS A 257 34.59 -17.61 -10.53
C LYS A 257 33.90 -16.25 -10.55
N GLY A 258 34.61 -15.16 -10.26
CA GLY A 258 34.00 -13.89 -9.80
C GLY A 258 32.74 -13.43 -10.57
N GLU A 259 32.61 -13.74 -11.85
CA GLU A 259 31.39 -13.50 -12.65
C GLU A 259 30.09 -14.10 -12.07
N PHE A 260 30.14 -15.21 -11.32
CA PHE A 260 28.97 -15.88 -10.72
C PHE A 260 28.63 -15.40 -9.30
N THR A 261 29.48 -14.57 -8.67
CA THR A 261 29.28 -14.12 -7.28
C THR A 261 27.88 -13.54 -7.08
N THR A 262 27.41 -12.68 -7.98
CA THR A 262 26.10 -12.03 -7.88
C THR A 262 24.94 -13.02 -7.92
N ILE A 263 24.95 -14.00 -8.83
CA ILE A 263 23.83 -14.94 -8.94
C ILE A 263 23.81 -15.95 -7.80
N VAL A 264 24.99 -16.42 -7.36
CA VAL A 264 25.09 -17.32 -6.21
C VAL A 264 24.61 -16.62 -4.93
N SER A 265 25.09 -15.39 -4.66
CA SER A 265 24.63 -14.59 -3.52
C SER A 265 23.10 -14.40 -3.54
N ARG A 266 22.52 -14.10 -4.71
CA ARG A 266 21.07 -13.95 -4.83
C ARG A 266 20.32 -15.22 -4.48
N ILE A 267 20.73 -16.37 -5.04
CA ILE A 267 20.03 -17.64 -4.79
C ILE A 267 20.04 -17.95 -3.29
N LEU A 268 21.17 -17.73 -2.61
CA LEU A 268 21.28 -17.91 -1.17
C LEU A 268 20.37 -16.94 -0.40
N MET A 269 20.28 -15.67 -0.79
CA MET A 269 19.31 -14.72 -0.23
C MET A 269 17.86 -15.18 -0.42
N MET A 270 17.52 -15.71 -1.60
CA MET A 270 16.17 -16.25 -1.89
C MET A 270 15.86 -17.53 -1.09
N GLN A 271 16.85 -18.39 -0.86
CA GLN A 271 16.74 -19.57 -0.02
C GLN A 271 16.54 -19.20 1.46
N ILE A 272 17.31 -18.22 1.97
CA ILE A 272 17.10 -17.68 3.32
C ILE A 272 15.70 -17.08 3.45
N ALA A 273 15.27 -16.27 2.47
CA ALA A 273 13.93 -15.69 2.45
C ALA A 273 12.84 -16.77 2.38
N SER A 274 13.09 -17.91 1.71
CA SER A 274 12.18 -19.06 1.68
C SER A 274 12.03 -19.72 3.05
N LYS A 275 13.11 -19.88 3.81
CA LYS A 275 13.04 -20.38 5.20
C LYS A 275 12.25 -19.42 6.09
N ILE A 276 12.39 -18.10 5.90
CA ILE A 276 11.57 -17.09 6.60
C ILE A 276 10.11 -17.15 6.15
N GLN A 277 9.85 -17.39 4.86
CA GLN A 277 8.50 -17.57 4.32
C GLN A 277 7.78 -18.72 5.01
N GLU A 278 8.44 -19.86 5.20
CA GLU A 278 7.90 -21.01 5.94
C GLU A 278 7.59 -20.64 7.40
N LYS A 279 8.53 -19.99 8.10
CA LYS A 279 8.37 -19.53 9.49
C LYS A 279 7.18 -18.57 9.66
N GLU A 280 6.92 -17.73 8.67
CA GLU A 280 5.86 -16.72 8.68
C GLU A 280 4.54 -17.21 8.07
N GLU A 281 4.47 -18.48 7.65
CA GLU A 281 3.36 -19.08 6.89
C GLU A 281 2.96 -18.27 5.64
N ALA A 282 3.93 -17.56 5.06
CA ALA A 282 3.76 -16.76 3.87
C ALA A 282 3.63 -17.64 2.61
N LYS A 283 3.03 -17.08 1.56
CA LYS A 283 2.65 -17.81 0.35
C LYS A 283 3.55 -17.51 -0.85
N ALA A 284 4.40 -16.49 -0.75
CA ALA A 284 5.30 -16.08 -1.82
C ALA A 284 6.42 -15.18 -1.29
N LEU A 285 7.51 -15.14 -2.06
CA LEU A 285 8.52 -14.10 -2.02
C LEU A 285 8.14 -12.97 -2.97
N ILE A 286 8.47 -11.73 -2.60
CA ILE A 286 8.21 -10.53 -3.39
C ILE A 286 9.55 -9.85 -3.64
N THR A 287 9.85 -9.58 -4.91
CA THR A 287 11.06 -8.86 -5.33
C THR A 287 10.71 -7.63 -6.18
N GLY A 288 11.62 -6.65 -6.17
CA GLY A 288 11.56 -5.48 -7.05
C GLY A 288 12.24 -5.71 -8.40
N GLU A 289 12.43 -6.95 -8.84
CA GLU A 289 13.13 -7.25 -10.09
C GLU A 289 12.35 -6.76 -11.32
N ALA A 290 13.07 -6.16 -12.27
CA ALA A 290 12.55 -5.66 -13.53
C ALA A 290 13.35 -6.29 -14.69
N LEU A 291 12.67 -6.75 -15.74
CA LEU A 291 13.31 -7.56 -16.78
C LEU A 291 14.38 -6.75 -17.52
N ALA A 292 15.58 -7.32 -17.66
CA ALA A 292 16.71 -6.75 -18.39
C ALA A 292 17.21 -5.38 -17.87
N GLN A 293 16.88 -5.00 -16.62
CA GLN A 293 17.39 -3.75 -16.02
C GLN A 293 18.86 -3.85 -15.60
N VAL A 294 19.29 -5.02 -15.12
CA VAL A 294 20.68 -5.30 -14.71
C VAL A 294 21.09 -6.68 -15.20
N ALA A 295 22.41 -6.94 -15.26
CA ALA A 295 22.99 -8.21 -15.74
C ALA A 295 22.40 -9.46 -15.07
N SER A 296 22.01 -9.30 -13.81
CA SER A 296 21.50 -10.36 -12.97
C SER A 296 19.97 -10.51 -13.08
N GLN A 297 19.28 -9.72 -13.91
CA GLN A 297 17.84 -9.78 -14.18
C GLN A 297 17.56 -10.08 -15.67
N THR A 298 18.48 -10.78 -16.34
CA THR A 298 18.22 -11.39 -17.65
C THR A 298 17.27 -12.58 -17.53
N LEU A 299 16.65 -13.00 -18.63
CA LEU A 299 15.77 -14.17 -18.63
C LEU A 299 16.51 -15.42 -18.13
N GLU A 300 17.75 -15.61 -18.56
CA GLU A 300 18.60 -16.72 -18.15
C GLU A 300 18.91 -16.67 -16.64
N SER A 301 19.25 -15.49 -16.11
CA SER A 301 19.51 -15.32 -14.68
C SER A 301 18.26 -15.56 -13.82
N LEU A 302 17.10 -15.08 -14.28
CA LEU A 302 15.82 -15.29 -13.58
C LEU A 302 15.42 -16.77 -13.61
N GLN A 303 15.57 -17.45 -14.75
CA GLN A 303 15.32 -18.89 -14.87
C GLN A 303 16.15 -19.70 -13.87
N VAL A 304 17.46 -19.44 -13.81
CA VAL A 304 18.36 -20.14 -12.87
C VAL A 304 18.01 -19.80 -11.42
N THR A 305 17.70 -18.54 -11.11
CA THR A 305 17.30 -18.13 -9.76
C THR A 305 16.00 -18.81 -9.33
N ASP A 306 14.99 -18.87 -10.21
CA ASP A 306 13.70 -19.49 -9.92
C ASP A 306 13.82 -21.01 -9.79
N ALA A 307 14.59 -21.68 -10.66
CA ALA A 307 14.82 -23.12 -10.59
C ALA A 307 15.48 -23.56 -9.27
N LEU A 308 16.27 -22.67 -8.65
CA LEU A 308 17.01 -22.93 -7.41
C LEU A 308 16.38 -22.27 -6.17
N THR A 309 15.19 -21.67 -6.32
CA THR A 309 14.40 -21.09 -5.23
C THR A 309 13.14 -21.93 -5.00
N PRO A 310 12.94 -22.51 -3.80
CA PRO A 310 11.81 -23.43 -3.55
C PRO A 310 10.44 -22.72 -3.40
N SER A 311 10.38 -21.41 -3.60
CA SER A 311 9.22 -20.56 -3.31
C SER A 311 8.67 -19.87 -4.56
N LEU A 312 7.37 -19.61 -4.59
CA LEU A 312 6.75 -18.73 -5.59
C LEU A 312 7.32 -17.32 -5.47
N VAL A 313 7.88 -16.78 -6.56
CA VAL A 313 8.42 -15.41 -6.60
C VAL A 313 7.48 -14.50 -7.40
N ILE A 314 6.98 -13.45 -6.74
CA ILE A 314 6.12 -12.42 -7.35
C ILE A 314 6.99 -11.19 -7.66
N ARG A 315 6.91 -10.73 -8.91
CA ARG A 315 7.71 -9.61 -9.45
C ARG A 315 6.82 -8.51 -10.02
N PRO A 316 6.25 -7.63 -9.19
CA PRO A 316 5.31 -6.61 -9.66
C PRO A 316 5.89 -5.65 -10.70
N CYS A 317 7.21 -5.43 -10.66
CA CYS A 317 7.92 -4.50 -11.53
C CYS A 317 8.45 -5.15 -12.83
N ILE A 318 8.20 -6.45 -13.07
CA ILE A 318 8.90 -7.22 -14.11
C ILE A 318 8.80 -6.62 -15.52
N GLY A 319 7.66 -6.02 -15.85
CA GLY A 319 7.39 -5.40 -17.15
C GLY A 319 7.31 -3.87 -17.12
N MET A 320 7.73 -3.23 -16.01
CA MET A 320 7.73 -1.77 -15.89
C MET A 320 9.07 -1.20 -16.36
N ASP A 321 9.02 -0.02 -16.98
CA ASP A 321 10.24 0.77 -17.19
C ASP A 321 10.66 1.51 -15.91
N LYS A 322 11.85 2.11 -15.94
CA LYS A 322 12.39 2.80 -14.76
C LYS A 322 11.58 4.03 -14.35
N ASN A 323 11.02 4.75 -15.31
CA ASN A 323 10.24 5.96 -15.04
C ASN A 323 8.90 5.61 -14.39
N GLU A 324 8.27 4.52 -14.80
CA GLU A 324 7.07 3.99 -14.16
C GLU A 324 7.34 3.62 -12.70
N ILE A 325 8.46 2.93 -12.43
CA ILE A 325 8.86 2.58 -11.05
C ILE A 325 9.12 3.85 -10.23
N ILE A 326 9.84 4.84 -10.78
CA ILE A 326 10.10 6.13 -10.12
C ILE A 326 8.79 6.86 -9.81
N HIS A 327 7.85 6.89 -10.75
CA HIS A 327 6.54 7.51 -10.54
C HIS A 327 5.80 6.88 -9.35
N PHE A 328 5.81 5.55 -9.24
CA PHE A 328 5.24 4.88 -8.08
C PHE A 328 6.01 5.21 -6.79
N ALA A 329 7.35 5.20 -6.82
CA ALA A 329 8.17 5.51 -5.66
C ALA A 329 7.93 6.95 -5.14
N GLN A 330 7.73 7.91 -6.04
CA GLN A 330 7.36 9.28 -5.68
C GLN A 330 5.96 9.33 -5.08
N LYS A 331 4.99 8.65 -5.71
CA LYS A 331 3.61 8.57 -5.22
C LYS A 331 3.50 8.02 -3.80
N ILE A 332 4.37 7.08 -3.43
CA ILE A 332 4.36 6.46 -2.09
C ILE A 332 5.40 7.06 -1.15
N HIS A 333 6.07 8.14 -1.56
CA HIS A 333 7.10 8.84 -0.79
C HIS A 333 8.26 7.95 -0.34
N THR A 334 8.71 7.04 -1.21
CA THR A 334 9.93 6.22 -0.97
C THR A 334 11.10 6.66 -1.83
N PHE A 335 10.87 7.43 -2.91
CA PHE A 335 11.93 7.82 -3.85
C PHE A 335 13.09 8.57 -3.17
N GLU A 336 12.81 9.63 -2.42
CA GLU A 336 13.84 10.45 -1.78
C GLU A 336 14.72 9.64 -0.82
N THR A 337 14.09 8.75 -0.04
CA THR A 337 14.84 7.83 0.84
C THR A 337 15.67 6.84 0.02
N SER A 338 15.13 6.27 -1.05
CA SER A 338 15.82 5.29 -1.90
C SER A 338 17.05 5.85 -2.63
N ILE A 339 17.13 7.16 -2.88
CA ILE A 339 18.27 7.77 -3.58
C ILE A 339 19.40 8.22 -2.64
N ILE A 340 19.21 8.18 -1.32
CA ILE A 340 20.27 8.50 -0.35
C ILE A 340 21.49 7.60 -0.64
N PRO A 341 22.67 8.17 -0.92
CA PRO A 341 23.88 7.38 -1.16
C PRO A 341 24.20 6.54 0.08
N ALA A 342 24.28 5.23 -0.10
CA ALA A 342 24.66 4.29 0.95
C ALA A 342 25.28 3.05 0.31
N THR A 343 26.26 2.46 0.97
CA THR A 343 26.87 1.20 0.51
C THR A 343 25.85 0.06 0.62
N ASP A 344 25.52 -0.54 -0.52
CA ASP A 344 24.65 -1.72 -0.59
C ASP A 344 25.48 -3.01 -0.72
N CYS A 345 25.03 -4.07 -0.07
CA CYS A 345 25.62 -5.41 -0.09
C CYS A 345 25.81 -5.89 -1.53
N CYS A 346 24.80 -5.71 -2.38
CA CYS A 346 24.81 -6.19 -3.76
C CYS A 346 25.83 -5.46 -4.65
N SER A 347 26.05 -4.16 -4.43
CA SER A 347 27.00 -3.38 -5.22
C SER A 347 28.45 -3.58 -4.79
N LEU A 348 28.69 -3.80 -3.50
CA LEU A 348 30.04 -3.84 -2.96
C LEU A 348 30.83 -5.08 -3.41
N PHE A 349 30.13 -6.21 -3.55
CA PHE A 349 30.72 -7.48 -3.96
C PHE A 349 30.39 -7.83 -5.42
N ALA A 350 29.87 -6.88 -6.20
CA ALA A 350 29.59 -7.10 -7.60
C ALA A 350 30.89 -7.27 -8.40
N PRO A 351 31.02 -8.31 -9.24
CA PRO A 351 32.17 -8.46 -10.11
C PRO A 351 32.16 -7.40 -11.21
N LYS A 352 33.34 -7.12 -11.80
CA LYS A 352 33.47 -6.21 -12.95
C LYS A 352 32.67 -6.67 -14.16
N HIS A 353 32.60 -7.99 -14.37
CA HIS A 353 31.89 -8.63 -15.48
C HIS A 353 30.99 -9.74 -14.93
N PRO A 354 29.79 -9.41 -14.42
CA PRO A 354 28.83 -10.41 -13.96
C PRO A 354 28.33 -11.25 -15.13
N SER A 355 28.11 -12.55 -14.88
CA SER A 355 27.53 -13.45 -15.88
C SER A 355 26.08 -13.03 -16.18
N THR A 356 25.79 -12.87 -17.46
CA THR A 356 24.45 -12.50 -17.97
C THR A 356 23.67 -13.69 -18.51
N ARG A 357 24.35 -14.82 -18.75
CA ARG A 357 23.79 -16.07 -19.26
C ARG A 357 24.29 -17.27 -18.46
N PRO A 358 24.03 -17.30 -17.14
CA PRO A 358 24.46 -18.39 -16.30
C PRO A 358 23.73 -19.68 -16.70
N LYS A 359 24.43 -20.82 -16.64
CA LYS A 359 23.81 -22.14 -16.81
C LYS A 359 23.48 -22.73 -15.45
N GLU A 360 22.30 -23.33 -15.33
CA GLU A 360 21.83 -23.91 -14.04
C GLU A 360 22.82 -24.91 -13.45
N GLY A 361 23.37 -25.81 -14.28
CA GLY A 361 24.34 -26.83 -13.83
C GLY A 361 25.59 -26.22 -13.18
N GLU A 362 26.18 -25.19 -13.81
CA GLU A 362 27.37 -24.51 -13.29
C GLU A 362 27.08 -23.83 -11.94
N VAL A 363 25.91 -23.20 -11.82
CA VAL A 363 25.50 -22.54 -10.57
C VAL A 363 25.20 -23.57 -9.47
N ARG A 364 24.58 -24.70 -9.81
CA ARG A 364 24.33 -25.80 -8.87
C ARG A 364 25.64 -26.40 -8.35
N ASP A 365 26.64 -26.60 -9.20
CA ASP A 365 27.95 -27.11 -8.80
C ASP A 365 28.66 -26.14 -7.86
N LEU A 366 28.58 -24.83 -8.12
CA LEU A 366 29.13 -23.81 -7.23
C LEU A 366 28.41 -23.77 -5.87
N LEU A 367 27.08 -23.87 -5.86
CA LEU A 367 26.30 -23.93 -4.62
C LEU A 367 26.63 -25.19 -3.80
N ALA A 368 26.85 -26.34 -4.45
CA ALA A 368 27.23 -27.58 -3.77
C ALA A 368 28.62 -27.49 -3.10
N GLN A 369 29.54 -26.73 -3.68
CA GLN A 369 30.85 -26.41 -3.08
C GLN A 369 30.74 -25.35 -1.98
N CYS A 370 29.64 -24.58 -1.97
CA CYS A 370 29.35 -23.56 -0.97
C CYS A 370 28.77 -24.21 0.29
N HIS A 371 29.64 -24.57 1.23
CA HIS A 371 29.27 -25.20 2.51
C HIS A 371 28.63 -24.22 3.51
N VAL A 372 27.59 -23.48 3.06
CA VAL A 372 26.99 -22.35 3.80
C VAL A 372 25.71 -22.70 4.55
N GLU A 373 25.23 -23.96 4.51
CA GLU A 373 23.96 -24.34 5.17
C GLU A 373 23.95 -24.02 6.67
N HIS A 374 25.06 -24.27 7.38
CA HIS A 374 25.19 -23.92 8.79
C HIS A 374 25.13 -22.41 9.02
N LEU A 375 25.80 -21.62 8.16
CA LEU A 375 25.79 -20.15 8.21
C LEU A 375 24.41 -19.58 7.89
N ILE A 376 23.65 -20.20 6.98
CA ILE A 376 22.27 -19.83 6.66
C ILE A 376 21.39 -19.97 7.91
N ASN A 377 21.47 -21.10 8.60
CA ASN A 377 20.66 -21.35 9.79
C ASN A 377 21.05 -20.39 10.93
N GLU A 378 22.36 -20.19 11.16
CA GLU A 378 22.87 -19.21 12.13
C GLU A 378 22.37 -17.79 11.82
N ALA A 379 22.43 -17.36 10.55
CA ALA A 379 21.99 -16.03 10.13
C ALA A 379 20.48 -15.82 10.32
N ILE A 380 19.67 -16.88 10.20
CA ILE A 380 18.21 -16.83 10.45
C ILE A 380 17.91 -16.81 11.95
N GLU A 381 18.62 -17.61 12.75
CA GLU A 381 18.43 -17.68 14.20
C GLU A 381 18.86 -16.40 14.92
N SER A 382 19.97 -15.81 14.46
CA SER A 382 20.50 -14.53 14.97
C SER A 382 19.85 -13.29 14.34
N ALA A 383 18.88 -13.47 13.43
CA ALA A 383 18.21 -12.38 12.73
C ALA A 383 17.57 -11.38 13.71
N GLN A 384 17.92 -10.10 13.58
CA GLN A 384 17.25 -9.05 14.33
C GLN A 384 15.88 -8.76 13.69
N ILE A 385 14.81 -8.76 14.49
CA ILE A 385 13.44 -8.47 14.03
C ILE A 385 12.98 -7.14 14.63
N ILE A 386 12.61 -6.20 13.78
CA ILE A 386 12.09 -4.89 14.19
C ILE A 386 10.66 -4.74 13.66
N ILE A 387 9.73 -4.29 14.52
CA ILE A 387 8.37 -3.96 14.12
C ILE A 387 8.28 -2.45 13.91
N LEU A 388 8.00 -2.05 12.68
CA LEU A 388 7.88 -0.64 12.27
C LEU A 388 6.42 -0.30 12.04
N SER A 389 5.96 0.86 12.49
CA SER A 389 4.56 1.31 12.42
C SER A 389 4.43 2.80 12.16
N ASN A 390 3.54 3.20 11.24
CA ASN A 390 3.35 4.59 10.78
C ASN A 390 2.67 5.54 11.79
N THR A 391 2.94 5.34 13.08
CA THR A 391 2.30 6.07 14.20
C THR A 391 2.86 7.47 14.45
N ASN A 392 3.90 7.90 13.73
CA ASN A 392 4.32 9.30 13.74
C ASN A 392 3.77 10.00 12.49
#